data_AF-A0A9U8E4I4-F1
#
_entry.id   AF-A0A9U8E4I4-F1
#
_cell.length_a   1.000
_cell.length_b   1.000
_cell.length_c   1.000
_cell.angle_alpha   90.00
_cell.angle_beta   90.00
_cell.angle_gamma   90.00
#
_symmetry.space_group_name_H-M   'P 1'
#
loop_
_entity.id
_entity.type
_entity.pdbx_description
1 polymer ?
#
loop_
_entity_poly.entity_id
_entity_poly.type
_entity_poly.pdbx_seq_one_letter_code
_entity_poly.pdbx_strand_id
1 'polypeptide(L)'
;MAEPIFACTMKDLQQNGDRKRMTIDGKDIFILLHKDAGGPLYLGDIKDTSEYSCFVCPWHKYKLTVQSGEGLYYSVNPQDLKSPPQLCSKGAKQRTHVVTRREDRLYITFSYTVKPLGTVESDHYNGLLIK
;
A
#
# COMPACT_ATOMS: atom_id res chain seq x y z
N MET A 1 -10.40 -16.12 -14.29
CA MET A 1 -9.55 -14.97 -13.93
C MET A 1 -10.44 -13.76 -13.92
N ALA A 2 -10.38 -12.89 -12.91
CA ALA A 2 -11.22 -11.70 -12.93
C ALA A 2 -10.77 -10.73 -14.04
N GLU A 3 -11.74 -10.01 -14.58
CA GLU A 3 -11.50 -9.05 -15.65
C GLU A 3 -10.85 -7.77 -15.11
N PRO A 4 -9.78 -7.27 -15.74
CA PRO A 4 -9.17 -6.01 -15.36
C PRO A 4 -10.11 -4.83 -15.66
N ILE A 5 -10.38 -4.00 -14.66
CA ILE A 5 -11.27 -2.84 -14.77
C ILE A 5 -10.43 -1.59 -15.00
N PHE A 6 -10.80 -0.77 -15.97
CA PHE A 6 -10.09 0.50 -16.23
C PHE A 6 -10.21 1.42 -15.01
N ALA A 7 -9.07 1.98 -14.60
CA ALA A 7 -8.97 2.83 -13.41
C ALA A 7 -8.70 4.29 -13.79
N CYS A 8 -7.55 4.56 -14.39
CA CYS A 8 -7.18 5.89 -14.88
C CYS A 8 -6.04 5.79 -15.91
N THR A 9 -5.61 6.93 -16.43
CA THR A 9 -4.38 7.00 -17.22
C THR A 9 -3.14 7.25 -16.35
N MET A 10 -1.94 6.99 -16.87
CA MET A 10 -0.69 7.41 -16.22
C MET A 10 -0.60 8.93 -16.16
N LYS A 11 -1.02 9.62 -17.23
CA LYS A 11 -1.09 11.09 -17.26
C LYS A 11 -1.97 11.64 -16.13
N ASP A 12 -3.16 11.09 -15.94
CA ASP A 12 -4.06 11.50 -14.85
C ASP A 12 -3.39 11.29 -13.49
N LEU A 13 -2.73 10.15 -13.28
CA LEU A 13 -2.10 9.82 -12.01
C LEU A 13 -0.95 10.78 -11.69
N GLN A 14 -0.11 11.09 -12.68
CA GLN A 14 1.00 12.03 -12.56
C GLN A 14 0.53 13.47 -12.31
N GLN A 15 -0.54 13.90 -12.98
CA GLN A 15 -1.15 15.22 -12.75
C GLN A 15 -1.75 15.36 -11.34
N ASN A 16 -2.08 14.25 -10.68
CA ASN A 16 -2.58 14.22 -9.31
C ASN A 16 -1.48 13.96 -8.25
N GLY A 17 -0.21 14.26 -8.59
CA GLY A 17 0.91 14.09 -7.68
C GLY A 17 1.21 12.63 -7.38
N ASP A 18 1.18 11.80 -8.43
CA ASP A 18 1.49 10.37 -8.40
C ASP A 18 0.53 9.54 -7.53
N ARG A 19 -0.67 10.06 -7.19
CA ARG A 19 -1.71 9.33 -6.45
C ARG A 19 -3.11 9.72 -6.90
N LYS A 20 -4.06 8.78 -6.89
CA LYS A 20 -5.46 9.05 -7.23
C LYS A 20 -6.41 8.16 -6.45
N ARG A 21 -7.40 8.76 -5.78
CA ARG A 21 -8.53 8.05 -5.15
C ARG A 21 -9.66 7.91 -6.16
N MET A 22 -10.37 6.79 -6.14
CA MET A 22 -11.50 6.51 -7.02
C MET A 22 -12.42 5.44 -6.44
N THR A 23 -13.64 5.38 -6.96
CA THR A 23 -14.59 4.31 -6.67
C THR A 23 -14.72 3.42 -7.90
N ILE A 24 -14.49 2.11 -7.75
CA ILE A 24 -14.66 1.10 -8.80
C ILE A 24 -15.54 -0.01 -8.23
N ASP A 25 -16.63 -0.37 -8.92
CA ASP A 25 -17.61 -1.38 -8.47
C ASP A 25 -18.11 -1.16 -7.02
N GLY A 26 -18.32 0.11 -6.65
CA GLY A 26 -18.73 0.48 -5.30
C GLY A 26 -17.66 0.33 -4.23
N LYS A 27 -16.40 0.03 -4.60
CA LYS A 27 -15.25 -0.06 -3.71
C LYS A 27 -14.43 1.22 -3.80
N ASP A 28 -14.16 1.84 -2.65
CA ASP A 28 -13.28 3.00 -2.56
C ASP A 28 -11.84 2.52 -2.50
N ILE A 29 -11.02 3.01 -3.43
CA ILE A 29 -9.64 2.60 -3.61
C ILE A 29 -8.77 3.81 -3.91
N PHE A 30 -7.46 3.65 -3.74
CA PHE A 30 -6.49 4.59 -4.26
C PHE A 30 -5.36 3.87 -4.98
N ILE A 31 -4.84 4.49 -6.03
CA ILE A 31 -3.63 4.07 -6.72
C ILE A 31 -2.51 5.04 -6.33
N LEU A 32 -1.33 4.49 -6.07
CA LEU A 32 -0.09 5.23 -5.85
C LEU A 32 0.91 4.79 -6.91
N LEU A 33 1.48 5.75 -7.64
CA LEU A 33 2.68 5.54 -8.43
C LEU A 33 3.89 5.68 -7.49
N HIS A 34 4.45 4.55 -7.10
CA HIS A 34 5.70 4.52 -6.38
C HIS A 34 6.86 4.44 -7.37
N LYS A 35 7.82 5.36 -7.26
CA LYS A 35 9.09 5.32 -7.98
C LYS A 35 10.14 4.82 -7.00
N ASP A 36 10.65 3.61 -7.19
CA ASP A 36 11.88 3.18 -6.52
C ASP A 36 12.99 4.11 -7.01
N ALA A 37 13.38 5.07 -6.20
CA ALA A 37 14.44 6.00 -6.54
C ALA A 37 15.78 5.24 -6.47
N GLY A 38 16.18 4.61 -7.58
CA GLY A 38 17.56 4.16 -7.83
C GLY A 38 18.53 5.33 -8.02
N GLY A 39 18.33 6.45 -7.32
CA GLY A 39 19.27 7.56 -7.31
C GLY A 39 20.56 7.17 -6.60
N PRO A 40 21.70 7.83 -6.91
CA PRO A 40 22.98 7.55 -6.26
C PRO A 40 22.84 7.70 -4.74
N LEU A 41 22.90 6.56 -4.05
CA LEU A 41 22.68 6.42 -2.59
C LEU A 41 23.65 7.25 -1.72
N TYR A 42 24.67 7.88 -2.31
CA TYR A 42 25.68 8.69 -1.63
C TYR A 42 25.34 10.20 -1.54
N LEU A 43 24.21 10.67 -2.11
CA LEU A 43 23.84 12.09 -2.18
C LEU A 43 22.56 12.48 -1.40
N GLY A 44 21.91 11.54 -0.71
CA GLY A 44 20.66 11.82 0.03
C GLY A 44 20.89 12.05 1.52
N ASP A 45 20.32 13.10 2.09
CA ASP A 45 20.12 13.22 3.54
C ASP A 45 19.13 12.14 4.00
N ILE A 46 19.65 11.11 4.66
CA ILE A 46 18.92 9.90 5.05
C ILE A 46 17.98 10.19 6.21
N LYS A 47 16.66 10.19 5.95
CA LYS A 47 15.67 9.64 6.89
C LYS A 47 14.70 8.67 6.20
N ASP A 48 15.25 7.82 5.34
CA ASP A 48 14.72 6.48 5.07
C ASP A 48 15.30 5.53 6.13
N THR A 49 14.45 5.05 7.03
CA THR A 49 14.87 4.12 8.11
C THR A 49 14.22 2.76 8.00
N SER A 50 13.82 2.31 6.81
CA SER A 50 13.37 0.93 6.60
C SER A 50 13.58 0.49 5.16
N GLU A 51 13.88 -0.79 4.99
CA GLU A 51 13.94 -1.53 3.71
C GLU A 51 12.62 -1.49 2.90
N TYR A 52 11.59 -0.79 3.39
CA TYR A 52 10.22 -0.82 2.91
C TYR A 52 9.69 0.58 2.61
N SER A 53 9.23 0.77 1.38
CA SER A 53 8.40 1.91 1.00
C SER A 53 7.03 1.79 1.65
N CYS A 54 6.69 2.78 2.50
CA CYS A 54 5.45 2.79 3.28
C CYS A 54 4.65 4.07 3.03
N PHE A 55 3.31 3.97 3.09
CA PHE A 55 2.47 5.14 3.30
C PHE A 55 2.13 5.29 4.79
N VAL A 56 1.96 6.53 5.23
CA VAL A 56 1.65 6.86 6.63
C VAL A 56 0.22 7.36 6.73
N CYS A 57 -0.61 6.67 7.52
CA CYS A 57 -1.97 7.11 7.79
C CYS A 57 -1.95 8.52 8.44
N PRO A 58 -2.68 9.51 7.89
CA PRO A 58 -2.64 10.87 8.42
C PRO A 58 -3.19 10.99 9.84
N TRP A 59 -4.16 10.14 10.20
CA TRP A 59 -4.84 10.18 11.50
C TRP A 59 -4.06 9.47 12.61
N HIS A 60 -3.60 8.24 12.35
CA HIS A 60 -3.03 7.38 13.40
C HIS A 60 -1.53 7.12 13.26
N LYS A 61 -0.90 7.68 12.21
CA LYS A 61 0.54 7.50 11.89
C LYS A 61 0.97 6.05 11.67
N TYR A 62 0.02 5.14 11.44
CA TYR A 62 0.32 3.77 11.07
C TYR A 62 1.07 3.73 9.75
N LYS A 63 2.13 2.92 9.69
CA LYS A 63 2.95 2.69 8.50
C LYS A 63 2.47 1.42 7.82
N LEU A 64 2.10 1.54 6.55
CA LEU A 64 1.62 0.43 5.74
C LEU A 64 2.53 0.29 4.52
N THR A 65 3.08 -0.91 4.28
CA THR A 65 3.93 -1.13 3.11
C THR A 65 3.13 -0.95 1.83
N VAL A 66 3.71 -0.31 0.81
CA VAL A 66 3.03 -0.06 -0.47
C VAL A 66 2.76 -1.37 -1.22
N GLN A 67 3.72 -2.32 -1.16
CA GLN A 67 3.65 -3.57 -1.92
C GLN A 67 2.73 -4.62 -1.29
N SER A 68 2.85 -4.87 0.02
CA SER A 68 2.10 -5.94 0.71
C SER A 68 0.96 -5.44 1.59
N GLY A 69 0.88 -4.13 1.86
CA GLY A 69 -0.12 -3.57 2.78
C GLY A 69 0.10 -3.97 4.24
N GLU A 70 1.33 -4.35 4.60
CA GLU A 70 1.69 -4.77 5.95
C GLU A 70 1.78 -3.60 6.92
N GLY A 71 1.19 -3.76 8.10
CA GLY A 71 1.27 -2.78 9.17
C GLY A 71 2.59 -2.89 9.93
N LEU A 72 3.52 -1.95 9.70
CA LEU A 72 4.81 -1.93 10.38
C LEU A 72 4.76 -1.12 11.69
N TYR A 73 5.48 -1.58 12.70
CA TYR A 73 5.67 -0.89 13.97
C TYR A 73 7.05 -1.17 14.56
N TYR A 74 7.51 -0.30 15.45
CA TYR A 74 8.73 -0.53 16.22
C TYR A 74 8.36 -1.09 17.60
N SER A 75 8.91 -2.25 17.93
CA SER A 75 8.80 -2.87 19.25
C SER A 75 9.99 -2.47 20.11
N VAL A 76 9.76 -2.20 21.40
CA VAL A 76 10.82 -1.92 22.38
C VAL A 76 10.83 -3.06 23.38
N ASN A 77 12.01 -3.55 23.74
CA ASN A 77 12.15 -4.53 24.81
C ASN A 77 12.01 -3.84 26.17
N PRO A 78 10.93 -4.08 26.94
CA PRO A 78 10.74 -3.41 28.22
C PRO A 78 11.73 -3.88 29.29
N GLN A 79 12.35 -5.06 29.13
CA GLN A 79 13.40 -5.57 30.02
C GLN A 79 14.78 -5.02 29.69
N ASP A 80 14.97 -4.42 28.50
CA ASP A 80 16.22 -3.78 28.09
C ASP A 80 15.94 -2.53 27.25
N LEU A 81 15.71 -1.41 27.94
CA LEU A 81 15.43 -0.11 27.31
C LEU A 81 16.63 0.50 26.57
N LYS A 82 17.84 -0.09 26.69
CA LYS A 82 19.02 0.35 25.94
C LYS A 82 19.09 -0.29 24.56
N SER A 83 18.42 -1.43 24.37
CA SER A 83 18.33 -2.07 23.06
C SER A 83 17.57 -1.17 22.08
N PRO A 84 18.04 -1.04 20.83
CA PRO A 84 17.34 -0.27 19.82
C PRO A 84 15.97 -0.90 19.50
N PRO A 85 14.95 -0.08 19.18
CA PRO A 85 13.66 -0.61 18.77
C PRO A 85 13.76 -1.52 17.54
N GLN A 86 13.05 -2.64 17.57
CA GLN A 86 13.03 -3.61 16.48
C GLN A 86 11.83 -3.37 15.55
N LEU A 87 12.06 -3.36 14.24
CA LEU A 87 10.98 -3.29 13.27
C LEU A 87 10.21 -4.62 13.25
N CYS A 88 8.89 -4.55 13.37
CA CYS A 88 8.00 -5.70 13.40
C CYS A 88 6.82 -5.49 12.46
N SER A 89 6.22 -6.59 11.99
CA SER A 89 5.03 -6.59 11.13
C SER A 89 3.80 -7.08 11.89
N LYS A 90 2.66 -6.43 11.67
CA LYS A 90 1.33 -6.90 12.10
C LYS A 90 0.64 -7.78 11.04
N GLY A 91 1.37 -8.18 10.00
CA GLY A 91 0.82 -8.81 8.80
C GLY A 91 0.07 -7.81 7.91
N ALA A 92 -0.54 -8.31 6.84
CA ALA A 92 -1.32 -7.50 5.90
C ALA A 92 -2.52 -6.87 6.60
N LYS A 93 -2.57 -5.54 6.61
CA LYS A 93 -3.64 -4.72 7.19
C LYS A 93 -4.44 -3.94 6.15
N GLN A 94 -3.82 -3.68 5.01
CA GLN A 94 -4.46 -3.08 3.85
C GLN A 94 -4.42 -4.06 2.67
N ARG A 95 -5.57 -4.34 2.07
CA ARG A 95 -5.61 -5.19 0.87
C ARG A 95 -4.99 -4.46 -0.31
N THR A 96 -3.94 -5.05 -0.88
CA THR A 96 -3.37 -4.59 -2.15
C THR A 96 -4.02 -5.31 -3.32
N HIS A 97 -4.08 -4.64 -4.46
CA HIS A 97 -4.69 -5.14 -5.69
C HIS A 97 -3.67 -5.13 -6.82
N VAL A 98 -3.91 -5.94 -7.85
CA VAL A 98 -3.01 -6.01 -9.00
C VAL A 98 -3.33 -4.85 -9.92
N VAL A 99 -2.31 -4.08 -10.31
CA VAL A 99 -2.42 -3.05 -11.35
C VAL A 99 -1.72 -3.56 -12.60
N THR A 100 -2.41 -3.48 -13.74
CA THR A 100 -1.84 -3.79 -15.05
C THR A 100 -1.86 -2.54 -15.92
N ARG A 101 -0.72 -2.23 -16.54
CA ARG A 101 -0.60 -1.10 -17.46
C ARG A 101 -0.71 -1.59 -18.91
N ARG A 102 -1.50 -0.89 -19.73
CA ARG A 102 -1.54 -1.04 -21.19
C ARG A 102 -1.39 0.34 -21.80
N GLU A 103 -0.22 0.63 -22.37
CA GLU A 103 0.17 1.95 -22.86
C GLU A 103 0.05 3.04 -21.77
N ASP A 104 -0.84 4.01 -21.95
CA ASP A 104 -1.13 5.06 -20.96
C ASP A 104 -2.24 4.67 -19.98
N ARG A 105 -2.90 3.52 -20.16
CA ARG A 105 -4.07 3.11 -19.36
C ARG A 105 -3.69 2.15 -18.24
N LEU A 106 -4.20 2.41 -17.05
CA LEU A 106 -4.08 1.55 -15.87
C LEU A 106 -5.38 0.80 -15.62
N TYR A 107 -5.25 -0.49 -15.35
CA TYR A 107 -6.34 -1.40 -15.04
C TYR A 107 -6.09 -2.05 -13.69
N ILE A 108 -7.15 -2.32 -12.94
CA ILE A 108 -7.08 -2.98 -11.64
C ILE A 108 -7.74 -4.35 -11.74
N THR A 109 -7.10 -5.35 -11.15
CA THR A 109 -7.72 -6.66 -10.87
C THR A 109 -7.81 -6.82 -9.36
N PHE A 110 -9.04 -6.90 -8.84
CA PHE A 110 -9.28 -7.02 -7.41
C PHE A 110 -8.76 -8.34 -6.85
N SER A 111 -7.86 -8.29 -5.88
CA SER A 111 -7.17 -9.47 -5.35
C SER A 111 -8.10 -10.52 -4.73
N TYR A 112 -9.25 -10.14 -4.15
CA TYR A 112 -10.23 -11.10 -3.59
C TYR A 112 -10.92 -11.98 -4.64
N THR A 113 -10.79 -11.65 -5.92
CA THR A 113 -11.29 -12.48 -7.03
C THR A 113 -10.28 -13.54 -7.48
N VAL A 114 -9.07 -13.54 -6.90
CA VAL A 114 -7.95 -14.39 -7.27
C VAL A 114 -7.54 -15.24 -6.06
N LYS A 115 -8.20 -16.41 -5.88
CA LYS A 115 -8.03 -17.38 -4.77
C LYS A 115 -8.43 -16.87 -3.37
N PRO A 116 -8.71 -17.74 -2.38
CA PRO A 116 -9.12 -17.30 -1.04
C PRO A 116 -7.91 -16.71 -0.30
N LEU A 117 -7.61 -15.45 -0.60
CA LEU A 117 -6.80 -14.62 0.28
C LEU A 117 -7.61 -14.43 1.55
N GLY A 118 -7.03 -14.75 2.70
CA GLY A 118 -7.67 -14.53 3.99
C GLY A 118 -8.24 -13.11 4.12
N THR A 119 -9.14 -12.93 5.09
CA THR A 119 -9.72 -11.63 5.40
C THR A 119 -8.63 -10.67 5.86
N VAL A 120 -8.59 -9.47 5.30
CA VAL A 120 -7.70 -8.37 5.70
C VAL A 120 -8.55 -7.33 6.42
N GLU A 121 -7.99 -6.64 7.41
CA GLU A 121 -8.72 -5.68 8.24
C GLU A 121 -9.45 -4.60 7.42
N SER A 122 -8.82 -4.13 6.33
CA SER A 122 -9.43 -3.17 5.39
C SER A 122 -10.75 -3.64 4.75
N ASP A 123 -11.01 -4.95 4.71
CA ASP A 123 -12.22 -5.52 4.11
C ASP A 123 -13.49 -5.12 4.85
N HIS A 124 -13.39 -4.89 6.16
CA HIS A 124 -14.49 -4.38 6.99
C HIS A 124 -14.94 -2.99 6.53
N TYR A 125 -13.99 -2.11 6.22
CA TYR A 125 -14.26 -0.73 5.82
C TYR A 125 -14.64 -0.60 4.34
N ASN A 126 -14.29 -1.59 3.51
CA ASN A 126 -14.60 -1.60 2.07
C ASN A 126 -15.80 -2.50 1.72
N GLY A 127 -16.62 -2.88 2.71
CA GLY A 127 -17.85 -3.65 2.52
C GLY A 127 -17.64 -5.01 1.83
N LEU A 128 -16.48 -5.65 2.05
CA LEU A 128 -16.18 -6.99 1.54
C LEU A 128 -16.56 -8.09 2.54
N LEU A 129 -16.83 -7.72 3.80
CA LEU A 129 -17.38 -8.59 4.82
C LEU A 129 -18.87 -8.26 5.00
N ILE A 130 -19.73 -9.25 4.80
CA ILE A 130 -21.16 -9.17 5.18
C ILE A 130 -21.21 -9.27 6.71
N LYS A 131 -21.98 -8.40 7.37
CA LYS A 131 -22.30 -8.55 8.80
C LYS A 131 -23.19 -9.76 9.03
#